data_AF-A0A2V0QC17-F1
#
_entry.id   AF-A0A2V0QC17-F1
#
_cell.length_a   1.000
_cell.length_b   1.000
_cell.length_c   1.000
_cell.angle_alpha   90.00
_cell.angle_beta   90.00
_cell.angle_gamma   90.00
#
_symmetry.space_group_name_H-M   'P 1'
#
loop_
_entity.id
_entity.type
_entity.pdbx_description
1 polymer ?
#
loop_
_entity_poly.entity_id
_entity_poly.type
_entity_poly.pdbx_seq_one_letter_code
_entity_poly.pdbx_strand_id
1 'polypeptide(L)'
;MLTPGGLSMSAALSSCGPLGWITDRHGYRYSNVDPQTGQPWPAMPDVFMQLAQDAALAAGYRGFVPDACLINRYIPGAKMSLHQDKNEHDHRWPVVSVSLGIPAVFQFGGMQRSDKTRRISLFHGDVVVWGGEDRLRFHGILQIKQAEHPLLGEQRINLTFRKAGRDS
;
A
#
# COMPACT_ATOMS: atom_id res chain seq x y z
N MET A 1 11.30 -3.27 -9.47
CA MET A 1 10.36 -4.39 -9.68
C MET A 1 9.67 -4.24 -11.03
N LEU A 2 9.43 -5.35 -11.73
CA LEU A 2 8.77 -5.39 -13.04
C LEU A 2 7.36 -5.94 -12.85
N THR A 3 6.37 -5.31 -13.49
CA THR A 3 5.03 -5.89 -13.60
C THR A 3 5.06 -7.16 -14.47
N PRO A 4 4.02 -8.02 -14.42
CA PRO A 4 3.93 -9.21 -15.27
C PRO A 4 4.00 -8.90 -16.77
N GLY A 5 3.55 -7.70 -17.17
CA GLY A 5 3.67 -7.20 -18.54
C GLY A 5 5.07 -6.66 -18.91
N GLY A 6 6.07 -6.80 -18.03
CA GLY A 6 7.44 -6.33 -18.26
C GLY A 6 7.65 -4.83 -18.10
N LEU A 7 6.62 -4.07 -17.69
CA LEU A 7 6.73 -2.63 -17.44
C LEU A 7 7.28 -2.37 -16.05
N SER A 8 8.21 -1.43 -15.95
CA SER A 8 8.71 -0.92 -14.67
C SER A 8 7.64 -0.07 -13.99
N MET A 9 7.47 -0.27 -12.67
CA MET A 9 6.62 0.59 -11.87
C MET A 9 7.29 1.95 -11.68
N SER A 10 6.53 3.04 -11.84
CA SER A 10 7.04 4.40 -11.63
C SER A 10 7.32 4.72 -10.15
N ALA A 11 6.66 4.00 -9.24
CA ALA A 11 6.96 4.06 -7.82
C ALA A 11 8.09 3.07 -7.48
N ALA A 12 9.00 3.48 -6.60
CA ALA A 12 9.97 2.57 -5.99
C ALA A 12 9.31 1.85 -4.82
N LEU A 13 9.56 0.55 -4.69
CA LEU A 13 8.88 -0.33 -3.73
C LEU A 13 9.89 -1.06 -2.84
N SER A 14 9.54 -1.22 -1.57
CA SER A 14 10.19 -2.12 -0.61
C SER A 14 9.14 -2.65 0.38
N SER A 15 9.49 -3.59 1.25
CA SER A 15 8.57 -4.13 2.26
C SER A 15 9.26 -4.37 3.60
N CYS A 16 8.47 -4.49 4.66
CA CYS A 16 8.89 -5.02 5.96
C CYS A 16 7.78 -5.88 6.59
N GLY A 17 8.16 -6.72 7.55
CA GLY A 17 7.31 -7.73 8.17
C GLY A 17 7.60 -9.15 7.65
N PRO A 18 6.92 -10.17 8.20
CA PRO A 18 7.07 -11.56 7.76
C PRO A 18 6.87 -11.77 6.24
N LEU A 19 6.04 -10.94 5.61
CA LEU A 19 5.74 -11.01 4.19
C LEU A 19 5.91 -9.65 3.51
N GLY A 20 6.42 -9.67 2.29
CA GLY A 20 6.49 -8.52 1.39
C GLY A 20 5.79 -8.81 0.08
N TRP A 21 5.08 -7.81 -0.44
CA TRP A 21 4.46 -7.90 -1.76
C TRP A 21 5.52 -7.75 -2.84
N ILE A 22 5.55 -8.69 -3.78
CA ILE A 22 6.49 -8.71 -4.89
C ILE A 22 5.78 -8.85 -6.22
N THR A 23 6.45 -8.35 -7.25
CA THR A 23 6.03 -8.53 -8.63
C THR A 23 7.21 -8.89 -9.52
N ASP A 24 6.97 -9.89 -10.35
CA ASP A 24 7.86 -10.34 -11.42
C ASP A 24 7.03 -10.86 -12.60
N ARG A 25 7.70 -11.48 -13.58
CA ARG A 25 7.04 -12.07 -14.76
C ARG A 25 6.04 -13.19 -14.42
N HIS A 26 6.13 -13.78 -13.23
CA HIS A 26 5.24 -14.86 -12.79
C HIS A 26 3.98 -14.32 -12.09
N GLY A 27 3.88 -13.01 -11.83
CA GLY A 27 2.68 -12.41 -11.26
C GLY A 27 2.95 -11.54 -10.03
N TYR A 28 1.89 -11.37 -9.25
CA TYR A 28 1.87 -10.63 -8.00
C TYR A 28 1.65 -11.59 -6.84
N ARG A 29 2.49 -11.56 -5.81
CA ARG A 29 2.39 -12.47 -4.65
C ARG A 29 3.05 -11.89 -3.41
N TYR A 30 2.76 -12.49 -2.26
CA TYR A 30 3.53 -12.28 -1.04
C TYR A 30 4.66 -13.30 -0.94
N SER A 31 5.81 -12.85 -0.42
CA SER A 31 7.01 -13.66 -0.22
C SER A 31 7.65 -13.29 1.11
N ASN A 32 8.22 -14.26 1.82
CA ASN A 32 9.04 -14.01 3.01
C ASN A 32 10.47 -13.58 2.67
N VAL A 33 10.88 -13.69 1.40
CA VAL A 33 12.21 -13.32 0.90
C VAL A 33 12.09 -12.15 -0.08
N ASP A 34 12.99 -11.17 0.06
CA ASP A 34 13.22 -10.10 -0.91
C ASP A 34 13.97 -10.65 -2.13
N PRO A 35 13.36 -10.65 -3.33
CA PRO A 35 13.99 -11.20 -4.52
C PRO A 35 15.23 -10.43 -4.99
N GLN A 36 15.45 -9.19 -4.52
CA GLN A 36 16.64 -8.41 -4.88
C GLN A 36 17.86 -8.79 -4.04
N THR A 37 17.67 -9.09 -2.75
CA THR A 37 18.76 -9.38 -1.81
C THR A 37 18.92 -10.87 -1.53
N GLY A 38 17.88 -11.68 -1.80
CA GLY A 38 17.82 -13.10 -1.42
C GLY A 38 17.67 -13.32 0.09
N GLN A 39 17.44 -12.25 0.86
CA GLN A 39 17.31 -12.28 2.33
C GLN A 39 15.85 -12.11 2.75
N PRO A 40 15.50 -12.47 4.00
CA PRO A 40 14.20 -12.10 4.56
C PRO A 40 13.98 -10.58 4.54
N TRP A 41 12.73 -10.16 4.44
CA TRP A 41 12.39 -8.75 4.61
C TRP A 41 12.80 -8.26 6.01
N PRO A 42 13.16 -6.98 6.17
CA PRO A 42 13.35 -6.39 7.48
C PRO A 42 12.12 -6.62 8.37
N ALA A 43 12.34 -6.83 9.66
CA ALA A 43 11.25 -6.91 10.63
C ALA A 43 10.39 -5.65 10.58
N MET A 44 9.09 -5.80 10.84
CA MET A 44 8.20 -4.65 10.91
C MET A 44 8.58 -3.80 12.13
N PRO A 45 8.86 -2.50 11.98
CA PRO A 45 9.16 -1.63 13.13
C PRO A 45 7.98 -1.57 14.10
N ASP A 46 8.25 -1.53 15.41
CA ASP A 46 7.18 -1.48 16.42
C ASP A 46 6.25 -0.28 16.24
N VAL A 47 6.81 0.88 15.86
CA VAL A 47 6.03 2.10 15.57
C VAL A 47 5.09 1.91 14.36
N PHE A 48 5.47 1.09 13.39
CA PHE A 48 4.61 0.77 12.24
C PHE A 48 3.48 -0.18 12.65
N MET A 49 3.80 -1.21 13.45
CA MET A 49 2.82 -2.14 14.01
C MET A 49 1.76 -1.38 14.82
N GLN A 50 2.21 -0.54 15.76
CA GLN A 50 1.34 0.25 16.62
C GLN A 50 0.44 1.18 15.82
N LEU A 51 1.01 1.96 14.88
CA LEU A 51 0.24 2.86 14.02
C LEU A 51 -0.84 2.13 13.22
N ALA A 52 -0.51 0.96 12.66
CA ALA A 52 -1.45 0.16 11.88
C ALA A 52 -2.59 -0.38 12.74
N GLN A 53 -2.28 -0.87 13.94
CA GLN A 53 -3.27 -1.38 14.90
C GLN A 53 -4.20 -0.29 15.39
N ASP A 54 -3.66 0.88 15.75
CA ASP A 54 -4.46 2.00 16.24
C ASP A 54 -5.39 2.55 15.16
N ALA A 55 -4.89 2.69 13.92
CA ALA A 55 -5.70 3.14 12.80
C ALA A 55 -6.82 2.13 12.45
N ALA A 56 -6.49 0.83 12.42
CA ALA A 56 -7.47 -0.22 12.19
C ALA A 56 -8.54 -0.26 13.29
N LEU A 57 -8.13 -0.14 14.56
CA LEU A 57 -9.03 -0.09 15.71
C LEU A 57 -9.97 1.11 15.63
N ALA A 58 -9.45 2.31 15.32
CA ALA A 58 -10.24 3.52 15.15
C ALA A 58 -11.27 3.39 14.01
N ALA A 59 -10.95 2.61 12.98
CA ALA A 59 -11.85 2.28 11.87
C ALA A 59 -12.78 1.08 12.14
N GLY A 60 -12.74 0.49 13.34
CA GLY A 60 -13.63 -0.61 13.75
C GLY A 60 -13.10 -2.03 13.50
N TYR A 61 -11.87 -2.19 13.02
CA TYR A 61 -11.26 -3.50 12.73
C TYR A 61 -10.43 -4.00 13.91
N ARG A 62 -11.12 -4.41 14.98
CA ARG A 62 -10.50 -4.99 16.18
C ARG A 62 -9.75 -6.27 15.86
N GLY A 63 -8.55 -6.43 16.44
CA GLY A 63 -7.73 -7.63 16.27
C GLY A 63 -6.94 -7.68 14.96
N PHE A 64 -6.91 -6.60 14.18
CA PHE A 64 -6.05 -6.51 13.01
C PHE A 64 -4.57 -6.53 13.43
N VAL A 65 -3.83 -7.53 12.97
CA VAL A 65 -2.38 -7.65 13.17
C VAL A 65 -1.73 -7.82 11.81
N PRO A 66 -1.13 -6.76 11.21
CA PRO A 66 -0.52 -6.87 9.90
C PRO A 66 0.75 -7.73 9.94
N ASP A 67 0.92 -8.59 8.94
CA ASP A 67 2.11 -9.39 8.70
C ASP A 67 2.90 -8.91 7.46
N ALA A 68 2.39 -7.87 6.79
CA ALA A 68 3.02 -7.26 5.65
C ALA A 68 2.82 -5.73 5.67
N CYS A 69 3.90 -5.01 5.38
CA CYS A 69 3.86 -3.58 5.08
C CYS A 69 4.58 -3.33 3.75
N LEU A 70 3.81 -2.93 2.73
CA LEU A 70 4.38 -2.42 1.47
C LEU A 70 4.72 -0.94 1.62
N ILE A 71 5.95 -0.57 1.27
CA ILE A 71 6.47 0.79 1.30
C ILE A 71 6.58 1.28 -0.13
N ASN A 72 5.76 2.27 -0.48
CA ASN A 72 5.78 2.91 -1.78
C ASN A 72 6.46 4.27 -1.68
N ARG A 73 7.45 4.54 -2.52
CA ARG A 73 8.03 5.89 -2.70
C ARG A 73 7.64 6.42 -4.08
N TYR A 74 7.02 7.57 -4.08
CA TYR A 74 6.67 8.34 -5.28
C TYR A 74 7.48 9.64 -5.32
N ILE A 75 7.96 9.97 -6.51
CA ILE A 75 8.52 11.28 -6.86
C ILE A 75 7.61 11.94 -7.90
N PRO A 76 7.77 13.24 -8.22
CA PRO A 76 6.98 13.89 -9.27
C PRO A 76 6.97 13.10 -10.57
N GLY A 77 5.79 12.92 -11.16
CA GLY A 77 5.58 12.07 -12.34
C GLY A 77 5.23 10.62 -12.06
N ALA A 78 5.52 10.09 -10.86
CA ALA A 78 5.11 8.74 -10.47
C ALA A 78 3.59 8.65 -10.28
N LYS A 79 3.01 7.47 -10.52
CA LYS A 79 1.58 7.18 -10.35
C LYS A 79 1.32 5.71 -10.03
N MET A 80 0.12 5.41 -9.58
CA MET A 80 -0.39 4.04 -9.45
C MET A 80 -1.74 3.95 -10.14
N SER A 81 -1.80 3.20 -11.25
CA SER A 81 -3.05 2.98 -11.99
C SER A 81 -4.09 2.27 -11.11
N LEU A 82 -5.38 2.37 -11.49
CA LEU A 82 -6.44 1.66 -10.78
C LEU A 82 -6.17 0.16 -10.72
N HIS A 83 -6.18 -0.37 -9.50
CA HIS A 83 -5.95 -1.78 -9.17
C HIS A 83 -6.76 -2.16 -7.92
N GLN A 84 -6.72 -3.45 -7.58
CA GLN A 84 -7.31 -4.00 -6.36
C GLN A 84 -6.21 -4.68 -5.55
N ASP A 85 -6.28 -4.55 -4.24
CA ASP A 85 -5.51 -5.35 -3.30
C ASP A 85 -6.24 -6.68 -3.10
N LYS A 86 -5.86 -7.70 -3.88
CA LYS A 86 -6.55 -9.01 -3.93
C LYS A 86 -5.60 -10.20 -3.84
N ASN A 87 -4.38 -9.96 -3.37
CA ASN A 87 -3.34 -10.99 -3.24
C ASN A 87 -3.25 -11.55 -1.82
N GLU A 88 -4.02 -11.00 -0.89
CA GLU A 88 -4.10 -11.47 0.49
C GLU A 88 -5.00 -12.71 0.57
N HIS A 89 -4.74 -13.58 1.54
CA HIS A 89 -5.56 -14.78 1.74
C HIS A 89 -6.94 -14.49 2.34
N ASP A 90 -7.03 -13.53 3.25
CA ASP A 90 -8.25 -13.21 3.98
C ASP A 90 -8.64 -11.73 3.80
N HIS A 91 -9.75 -11.51 3.10
CA HIS A 91 -10.28 -10.18 2.83
C HIS A 91 -11.20 -9.63 3.94
N ARG A 92 -11.36 -10.34 5.06
CA ARG A 92 -12.06 -9.77 6.24
C ARG A 92 -11.25 -8.64 6.87
N TRP A 93 -9.93 -8.70 6.76
CA TRP A 93 -9.02 -7.69 7.29
C TRP A 93 -8.92 -6.47 6.37
N PRO A 94 -8.82 -5.26 6.93
CA PRO A 94 -8.74 -4.04 6.14
C PRO A 94 -7.37 -3.88 5.49
N VAL A 95 -7.27 -2.89 4.61
CA VAL A 95 -6.01 -2.25 4.27
C VAL A 95 -5.90 -0.95 5.06
N VAL A 96 -4.76 -0.73 5.72
CA VAL A 96 -4.43 0.55 6.38
C VAL A 96 -3.34 1.22 5.55
N SER A 97 -3.59 2.45 5.09
CA SER A 97 -2.70 3.19 4.20
C SER A 97 -2.34 4.55 4.78
N VAL A 98 -1.07 4.75 5.10
CA VAL A 98 -0.55 5.98 5.73
C VAL A 98 0.18 6.81 4.69
N SER A 99 -0.12 8.11 4.60
CA SER A 99 0.51 9.05 3.67
C SER A 99 1.53 9.94 4.37
N LEU A 100 2.73 10.04 3.81
CA LEU A 100 3.81 10.89 4.33
C LEU A 100 4.43 11.69 3.18
N GLY A 101 4.65 12.98 3.40
CA GLY A 101 5.39 13.84 2.47
C GLY A 101 4.48 14.65 1.56
N ILE A 102 4.87 14.81 0.31
CA ILE A 102 4.11 15.65 -0.63
C ILE A 102 2.70 15.09 -0.91
N PRO A 103 1.71 15.95 -1.17
CA PRO A 103 0.32 15.52 -1.31
C PRO A 103 0.09 14.68 -2.57
N ALA A 104 -0.94 13.83 -2.52
CA ALA A 104 -1.40 13.05 -3.66
C ALA A 104 -2.92 13.08 -3.80
N VAL A 105 -3.41 12.80 -5.01
CA VAL A 105 -4.84 12.56 -5.22
C VAL A 105 -5.08 11.07 -5.34
N PHE A 106 -5.71 10.51 -4.30
CA PHE A 106 -6.19 9.15 -4.27
C PHE A 106 -7.49 9.01 -5.04
N GLN A 107 -7.55 7.98 -5.88
CA GLN A 107 -8.77 7.59 -6.58
C GLN A 107 -9.38 6.40 -5.85
N PHE A 108 -10.64 6.53 -5.44
CA PHE A 108 -11.40 5.45 -4.82
C PHE A 108 -12.65 5.15 -5.66
N GLY A 109 -12.64 4.01 -6.33
CA GLY A 109 -13.66 3.57 -7.28
C GLY A 109 -14.69 2.63 -6.67
N GLY A 110 -15.29 1.80 -7.52
CA GLY A 110 -16.22 0.74 -7.15
C GLY A 110 -15.62 -0.66 -7.33
N MET A 111 -16.48 -1.65 -7.47
CA MET A 111 -16.09 -3.06 -7.62
C MET A 111 -15.69 -3.39 -9.06
N GLN A 112 -16.13 -2.60 -10.02
CA GLN A 112 -15.70 -2.68 -11.42
C GLN A 112 -14.70 -1.58 -11.73
N ARG A 113 -13.75 -1.88 -12.62
CA ARG A 113 -12.70 -0.92 -13.01
C ARG A 113 -13.25 0.35 -13.66
N SER A 114 -14.40 0.25 -14.32
CA SER A 114 -15.10 1.36 -14.99
C SER A 114 -15.97 2.20 -14.05
N ASP A 115 -16.17 1.78 -12.80
CA ASP A 115 -16.99 2.52 -11.84
C ASP A 115 -16.40 3.90 -11.57
N LYS A 116 -17.28 4.88 -11.35
CA LYS A 116 -16.88 6.27 -11.12
C LYS A 116 -15.97 6.37 -9.88
N THR A 117 -14.82 7.01 -10.06
CA THR A 117 -13.88 7.26 -8.96
C THR A 117 -14.20 8.54 -8.22
N ARG A 118 -14.17 8.48 -6.88
CA ARG A 118 -14.01 9.66 -6.02
C ARG A 118 -12.54 10.07 -6.01
N ARG A 119 -12.29 11.37 -5.98
CA ARG A 119 -10.94 11.94 -5.82
C ARG A 119 -10.81 12.49 -4.41
N ILE A 120 -9.81 12.01 -3.68
CA ILE A 120 -9.57 12.36 -2.29
C ILE A 120 -8.14 12.87 -2.21
N SER A 121 -7.94 14.11 -1.75
CA SER A 121 -6.61 14.64 -1.49
C SER A 121 -6.08 14.00 -0.22
N LEU A 122 -4.87 13.43 -0.28
CA LEU A 122 -4.14 12.91 0.86
C LEU A 122 -2.90 13.75 1.10
N PHE A 123 -2.73 14.20 2.34
CA PHE A 123 -1.63 15.03 2.82
C PHE A 123 -0.73 14.22 3.76
N HIS A 124 0.38 14.84 4.17
CA HIS A 124 1.27 14.27 5.18
C HIS A 124 0.50 13.99 6.48
N GLY A 125 0.59 12.75 6.99
CA GLY A 125 -0.07 12.30 8.21
C GLY A 125 -1.43 11.64 7.99
N ASP A 126 -2.05 11.77 6.80
CA ASP A 126 -3.36 11.19 6.54
C ASP A 126 -3.30 9.67 6.52
N VAL A 127 -4.31 9.04 7.13
CA VAL A 127 -4.50 7.59 7.14
C VAL A 127 -5.85 7.23 6.52
N VAL A 128 -5.84 6.33 5.56
CA VAL A 128 -7.04 5.76 4.95
C VAL A 128 -7.13 4.29 5.35
N VAL A 129 -8.28 3.89 5.88
CA VAL A 129 -8.59 2.48 6.17
C VAL A 129 -9.81 2.08 5.36
N TRP A 130 -9.71 0.98 4.61
CA TRP A 130 -10.84 0.40 3.90
C TRP A 130 -10.87 -1.12 4.05
N GLY A 131 -12.06 -1.67 4.20
CA GLY A 131 -12.32 -3.09 4.41
C GLY A 131 -13.80 -3.39 4.24
N GLY A 132 -14.26 -4.57 4.68
CA GLY A 132 -15.66 -4.97 4.53
C GLY A 132 -16.12 -4.94 3.07
N GLU A 133 -17.27 -4.33 2.79
CA GLU A 133 -17.81 -4.17 1.43
C GLU A 133 -16.87 -3.41 0.48
N ASP A 134 -16.00 -2.56 1.04
CA ASP A 134 -15.09 -1.70 0.29
C ASP A 134 -13.72 -2.35 0.06
N ARG A 135 -13.44 -3.52 0.67
CA ARG A 135 -12.10 -4.14 0.72
C ARG A 135 -11.48 -4.34 -0.66
N LEU A 136 -12.30 -4.63 -1.67
CA LEU A 136 -11.88 -4.94 -3.03
C LEU A 136 -12.23 -3.83 -4.03
N ARG A 137 -12.45 -2.60 -3.57
CA ARG A 137 -12.67 -1.49 -4.51
C ARG A 137 -11.41 -1.19 -5.32
N PHE A 138 -11.63 -0.85 -6.59
CA PHE A 138 -10.58 -0.32 -7.44
C PHE A 138 -10.08 1.01 -6.88
N HIS A 139 -8.78 1.15 -6.73
CA HIS A 139 -8.17 2.36 -6.22
C HIS A 139 -6.80 2.61 -6.83
N GLY A 140 -6.30 3.84 -6.70
CA GLY A 140 -5.03 4.24 -7.30
C GLY A 140 -4.60 5.63 -6.88
N ILE A 141 -3.43 6.04 -7.37
CA ILE A 141 -2.83 7.35 -7.11
C ILE A 141 -2.64 8.04 -8.46
N LEU A 142 -3.28 9.19 -8.63
CA LEU A 142 -3.01 10.05 -9.79
C LEU A 142 -1.54 10.48 -9.81
N GLN A 143 -1.07 10.89 -10.97
CA GLN A 143 0.29 11.36 -11.16
C GLN A 143 0.66 12.43 -10.13
N ILE A 144 1.74 12.18 -9.40
CA ILE A 144 2.27 13.07 -8.38
C ILE A 144 2.76 14.35 -9.07
N LYS A 145 2.32 15.48 -8.55
CA LYS A 145 2.72 16.81 -9.00
C LYS A 145 4.00 17.24 -8.30
N GLN A 146 4.72 18.19 -8.90
CA GLN A 146 5.84 18.84 -8.24
C GLN A 146 5.36 19.50 -6.94
N ALA A 147 6.07 19.24 -5.85
CA ALA A 147 5.87 19.83 -4.53
C ALA A 147 7.11 19.55 -3.68
N GLU A 148 7.20 20.20 -2.53
CA GLU A 148 8.28 20.01 -1.57
C GLU A 148 7.71 19.92 -0.15
N HIS A 149 8.21 18.95 0.62
CA HIS A 149 7.86 18.74 2.03
C HIS A 149 9.10 18.97 2.90
N PRO A 150 9.01 19.72 4.01
CA PRO A 150 10.19 20.11 4.81
C PRO A 150 11.09 18.96 5.27
N LEU A 151 10.51 17.78 5.53
CA LEU A 151 11.25 16.60 6.00
C LEU A 151 11.62 15.60 4.90
N LEU A 152 10.90 15.61 3.78
CA LEU A 152 10.96 14.53 2.79
C LEU A 152 11.31 15.03 1.39
N GLY A 153 11.54 16.34 1.22
CA GLY A 153 11.76 16.97 -0.07
C GLY A 153 10.60 16.68 -1.02
N GLU A 154 10.90 16.29 -2.25
CA GLU A 154 9.91 15.94 -3.27
C GLU A 154 9.26 14.55 -3.10
N GLN A 155 9.56 13.83 -2.02
CA GLN A 155 9.10 12.45 -1.88
C GLN A 155 7.72 12.38 -1.23
N ARG A 156 6.89 11.49 -1.77
CA ARG A 156 5.75 10.92 -1.06
C ARG A 156 6.05 9.47 -0.71
N ILE A 157 5.92 9.14 0.56
CA ILE A 157 5.99 7.76 1.06
C ILE A 157 4.57 7.31 1.43
N ASN A 158 4.24 6.08 1.10
CA ASN A 158 3.02 5.44 1.54
C ASN A 158 3.30 4.07 2.13
N LEU A 159 2.86 3.88 3.37
CA LEU A 159 2.93 2.61 4.09
C LEU A 159 1.57 1.93 3.97
N THR A 160 1.54 0.72 3.43
CA THR A 160 0.30 -0.04 3.25
C THR A 160 0.38 -1.35 4.01
N PHE A 161 -0.33 -1.39 5.14
CA PHE A 161 -0.36 -2.52 6.06
C PHE A 161 -1.50 -3.47 5.71
N ARG A 162 -1.20 -4.76 5.73
CA ARG A 162 -2.13 -5.83 5.37
C ARG A 162 -1.87 -7.07 6.21
N LYS A 163 -2.89 -7.89 6.31
CA LYS A 163 -2.80 -9.28 6.76
C LYS A 163 -2.88 -10.18 5.52
N ALA A 164 -1.73 -10.65 5.08
CA ALA A 164 -1.54 -11.31 3.80
C ALA A 164 -1.46 -12.84 3.92
N GLY A 165 -0.83 -13.33 4.98
CA GLY A 165 -0.68 -14.76 5.27
C GLY A 165 -1.97 -15.42 5.72
N ARG A 166 -1.90 -16.74 5.94
CA ARG A 166 -2.99 -17.50 6.57
C ARG A 166 -2.90 -17.35 8.08
N ASP A 167 -4.04 -17.34 8.75
CA ASP A 167 -4.07 -17.55 10.21
C ASP A 167 -3.47 -18.93 10.49
N SER A 168 -2.42 -18.96 11.30
CA SER A 168 -1.83 -20.19 11.86
C SER A 168 -2.63 -20.67 13.06
#